data_AF-A0A9J6DSL9-F1
#
_entry.id   AF-A0A9J6DSL9-F1
#
_cell.length_a   1.000
_cell.length_b   1.000
_cell.length_c   1.000
_cell.angle_alpha   90.00
_cell.angle_beta   90.00
_cell.angle_gamma   90.00
#
_symmetry.space_group_name_H-M   'P 1'
#
loop_
_entity.id
_entity.type
_entity.pdbx_description
1 polymer ?
#
loop_
_entity_poly.entity_id
_entity_poly.type
_entity_poly.pdbx_seq_one_letter_code
_entity_poly.pdbx_strand_id
1 'polypeptide(L)'
;MHANKQIDRRVRVCCRAAFIAKARPRSCSSRMYTMFNFVAIVYEPVDLYYTAGKRASASEASLARLNQYVRVEAHTEPLNEEFLKQFNVVVLTEASLEQQEDVAAITRKNNISLVVADTRGLAGQIFCDFGENFRVVDPNGEEPLSVLITSITNDRDGVVACLTRHGFEDGDYVSFSEVRGMSEINNCPPMKVKVLGPHTFSIGDTTQFGEYTQGGVATQVKIPKDIKFKSFQESLAEPDFVTSNFAKIDRPLHLHLGFQALHEFQRLHSHLPRPWNKEDAEEVVRLARQKNARLATPLENIDERLITTLSYVSAGSLCPMQAVIGSIAAQEVMKACSGKFNPIRQWFYFDAFECLPRDAVVSEASANAMNNTRYAGQACVLGTDVQDELMSQNYFVVGSSLHKLIGVQSDWGSVDQGLLGRQVGAAEEGRLSALPGGIRFWGEARG
;
A
#
# COMPACT_ATOMS: atom_id res chain seq x y z
N MET A 1 -19.04 -29.43 -22.41
CA MET A 1 -18.09 -28.69 -23.26
C MET A 1 -18.29 -27.19 -23.06
N HIS A 2 -17.73 -26.62 -22.00
CA HIS A 2 -17.58 -25.17 -21.89
C HIS A 2 -16.12 -24.85 -22.13
N ALA A 3 -15.86 -24.18 -23.24
CA ALA A 3 -14.56 -23.64 -23.58
C ALA A 3 -14.20 -22.59 -22.54
N ASN A 4 -13.40 -22.99 -21.54
CA ASN A 4 -12.60 -22.06 -20.78
C ASN A 4 -11.59 -21.47 -21.77
N LYS A 5 -11.97 -20.38 -22.44
CA LYS A 5 -11.00 -19.49 -23.08
C LYS A 5 -10.18 -18.92 -21.93
N GLN A 6 -9.10 -19.62 -21.58
CA GLN A 6 -7.98 -19.03 -20.86
C GLN A 6 -7.51 -17.88 -21.75
N ILE A 7 -7.99 -16.67 -21.44
CA ILE A 7 -7.43 -15.46 -22.00
C ILE A 7 -6.05 -15.38 -21.37
N ASP A 8 -5.02 -15.76 -22.13
CA ASP A 8 -3.62 -15.46 -21.85
C ASP A 8 -3.42 -13.92 -21.95
N ARG A 9 -4.01 -13.20 -21.00
CA ARG A 9 -3.74 -11.78 -20.79
C ARG A 9 -2.47 -11.74 -19.97
N ARG A 10 -1.34 -11.71 -20.66
CA ARG A 10 -0.07 -11.30 -20.05
C ARG A 10 -0.28 -9.93 -19.41
N VAL A 11 -0.39 -9.92 -18.08
CA VAL A 11 -0.51 -8.69 -17.30
C VAL A 11 0.81 -7.93 -17.42
N ARG A 12 0.72 -6.67 -17.82
CA ARG A 12 1.88 -5.77 -17.91
C ARG A 12 1.72 -4.64 -16.90
N VAL A 13 2.74 -4.45 -16.06
CA VAL A 13 2.78 -3.40 -15.05
C VAL A 13 3.94 -2.46 -15.36
N CYS A 14 3.68 -1.15 -15.36
CA CYS A 14 4.72 -0.13 -15.49
C CYS A 14 4.90 0.58 -14.14
N CYS A 15 6.09 0.50 -13.55
CA CYS A 15 6.43 1.23 -12.34
C CYS A 15 7.42 2.35 -12.68
N ARG A 16 7.10 3.58 -12.28
CA ARG A 16 8.05 4.68 -12.34
C ARG A 16 8.93 4.65 -11.09
N ALA A 17 10.23 4.45 -11.27
CA ALA A 17 11.22 4.88 -10.29
C ALA A 17 11.49 6.37 -10.51
N ALA A 18 11.43 7.21 -9.46
CA ALA A 18 11.74 8.62 -9.64
C ALA A 18 13.16 8.81 -10.19
N PHE A 19 13.39 9.94 -10.84
CA PHE A 19 14.69 10.36 -11.34
C PHE A 19 15.00 11.73 -10.75
N ILE A 20 15.96 11.80 -9.84
CA ILE A 20 16.70 13.04 -9.57
C ILE A 20 18.18 12.70 -9.67
N ALA A 21 18.72 12.84 -10.87
CA ALA A 21 20.16 13.02 -11.10
C ALA A 21 20.31 13.85 -12.37
N LYS A 22 20.68 15.13 -12.23
CA LYS A 22 21.00 16.02 -13.36
C LYS A 22 22.43 16.57 -13.19
N ALA A 23 23.32 16.09 -14.08
CA ALA A 23 24.51 16.72 -14.70
C ALA A 23 25.67 17.23 -13.79
N ARG A 24 26.98 17.27 -14.14
CA ARG A 24 27.80 17.18 -15.38
C ARG A 24 29.31 17.18 -14.95
N PRO A 25 30.30 16.93 -15.82
CA PRO A 25 31.71 17.17 -15.51
C PRO A 25 32.13 18.64 -15.73
N ARG A 26 32.86 19.18 -14.74
CA ARG A 26 33.85 20.29 -14.73
C ARG A 26 33.38 21.72 -15.03
N SER A 27 33.18 22.54 -14.00
CA SER A 27 34.19 23.48 -13.44
C SER A 27 33.54 24.56 -12.56
N CYS A 28 34.12 24.76 -11.37
CA CYS A 28 34.00 25.88 -10.43
C CYS A 28 32.65 26.28 -9.75
N SER A 29 32.80 26.49 -8.44
CA SER A 29 31.93 27.13 -7.44
C SER A 29 30.71 26.35 -6.89
N SER A 30 30.94 25.79 -5.69
CA SER A 30 30.02 25.68 -4.54
C SER A 30 28.52 25.61 -4.83
N ARG A 31 27.97 24.39 -4.85
CA ARG A 31 26.59 24.04 -4.44
C ARG A 31 26.57 22.56 -4.06
N MET A 32 26.03 22.26 -2.88
CA MET A 32 25.97 20.93 -2.26
C MET A 32 24.73 20.21 -2.82
N TYR A 33 24.89 19.00 -3.38
CA TYR A 33 23.83 18.25 -4.08
C TYR A 33 23.48 16.96 -3.33
N THR A 34 22.19 16.61 -3.37
CA THR A 34 21.47 15.80 -2.39
C THR A 34 21.51 14.29 -2.64
N MET A 35 21.91 13.53 -1.60
CA MET A 35 22.08 12.06 -1.56
C MET A 35 20.92 11.33 -0.84
N PHE A 36 19.68 11.82 -0.99
CA PHE A 36 18.54 11.48 -0.13
C PHE A 36 17.82 10.14 -0.45
N ASN A 37 18.19 9.45 -1.52
CA ASN A 37 17.40 8.32 -2.05
C ASN A 37 17.88 6.92 -1.63
N PHE A 38 18.98 6.80 -0.86
CA PHE A 38 19.65 5.51 -0.61
C PHE A 38 19.08 4.67 0.53
N VAL A 39 18.31 5.25 1.44
CA VAL A 39 17.75 4.50 2.58
C VAL A 39 16.74 3.45 2.09
N ALA A 40 16.13 3.65 0.92
CA ALA A 40 15.00 2.86 0.41
C ALA A 40 15.35 1.70 -0.52
N ILE A 41 16.49 1.78 -1.21
CA ILE A 41 16.77 0.95 -2.39
C ILE A 41 17.72 -0.18 -2.01
N VAL A 42 17.14 -1.37 -1.83
CA VAL A 42 17.83 -2.60 -1.39
C VAL A 42 18.84 -3.12 -2.42
N TYR A 43 18.75 -2.71 -3.69
CA TYR A 43 19.41 -3.39 -4.81
C TYR A 43 20.61 -2.64 -5.46
N GLU A 44 21.10 -1.53 -4.90
CA GLU A 44 22.26 -0.79 -5.45
C GLU A 44 23.55 -1.01 -4.63
N PRO A 45 24.58 -1.71 -5.18
CA PRO A 45 25.84 -1.98 -4.48
C PRO A 45 26.80 -0.78 -4.43
N VAL A 46 27.39 -0.55 -3.24
CA VAL A 46 28.68 0.13 -2.88
C VAL A 46 29.48 0.84 -4.00
N ASP A 47 29.80 0.04 -5.02
CA ASP A 47 30.86 0.33 -5.97
C ASP A 47 30.36 0.98 -7.27
N LEU A 48 29.05 1.00 -7.54
CA LEU A 48 28.46 1.72 -8.69
C LEU A 48 28.34 3.24 -8.47
N TYR A 49 28.70 3.71 -7.28
CA TYR A 49 28.49 5.07 -6.76
C TYR A 49 29.38 6.12 -7.47
N TYR A 50 30.43 5.68 -8.17
CA TYR A 50 31.29 6.53 -8.98
C TYR A 50 30.87 6.62 -10.45
N THR A 51 29.84 5.87 -10.86
CA THR A 51 29.31 5.90 -12.23
C THR A 51 27.89 6.44 -12.23
N ALA A 52 27.66 7.53 -12.95
CA ALA A 52 26.36 8.16 -13.14
C ALA A 52 25.37 7.23 -13.91
N GLY A 53 24.83 6.21 -13.24
CA GLY A 53 23.84 5.29 -13.76
C GLY A 53 22.41 5.74 -13.48
N LYS A 54 21.47 5.40 -14.37
CA LYS A 54 20.02 5.58 -14.17
C LYS A 54 19.51 4.48 -13.20
N ARG A 55 18.82 4.84 -12.09
CA ARG A 55 18.29 3.91 -11.06
C ARG A 55 17.58 2.67 -11.65
N ALA A 56 16.75 2.87 -12.66
CA ALA A 56 16.01 1.80 -13.33
C ALA A 56 16.95 0.70 -13.87
N SER A 57 17.99 1.08 -14.63
CA SER A 57 18.94 0.13 -15.21
C SER A 57 19.83 -0.54 -14.17
N ALA A 58 20.17 0.16 -13.08
CA ALA A 58 20.97 -0.42 -11.99
C ALA A 58 20.20 -1.52 -11.23
N SER A 59 18.88 -1.36 -11.07
CA SER A 59 18.04 -2.30 -10.32
C SER A 59 17.45 -3.47 -11.13
N GLU A 60 17.42 -3.36 -12.46
CA GLU A 60 16.75 -4.30 -13.37
C GLU A 60 17.17 -5.75 -13.17
N ALA A 61 18.48 -6.02 -13.19
CA ALA A 61 19.00 -7.38 -13.07
C ALA A 61 18.70 -8.02 -11.70
N SER A 62 18.69 -7.23 -10.63
CA SER A 62 18.35 -7.72 -9.29
C SER A 62 16.86 -8.02 -9.15
N LEU A 63 16.00 -7.19 -9.72
CA LEU A 63 14.55 -7.42 -9.73
C LEU A 63 14.17 -8.64 -10.60
N ALA A 64 14.80 -8.79 -11.77
CA ALA A 64 14.56 -9.93 -12.66
C ALA A 64 14.91 -11.29 -12.00
N ARG A 65 15.89 -11.31 -11.09
CA ARG A 65 16.27 -12.54 -10.36
C ARG A 65 15.23 -13.02 -9.36
N LEU A 66 14.30 -12.17 -8.92
CA LEU A 66 13.28 -12.55 -7.93
C LEU A 66 12.29 -13.59 -8.48
N ASN A 67 11.99 -13.53 -9.78
CA ASN A 67 11.08 -14.47 -10.42
C ASN A 67 11.39 -14.63 -11.92
N GLN A 68 11.90 -15.79 -12.31
CA GLN A 68 12.28 -16.10 -13.70
C GLN A 68 11.10 -16.12 -14.69
N TYR A 69 9.86 -16.22 -14.19
CA TYR A 69 8.66 -16.16 -15.02
C TYR A 69 8.21 -14.73 -15.35
N VAL A 70 8.77 -13.72 -14.69
CA VAL A 70 8.43 -12.31 -14.89
C VAL A 70 9.56 -11.61 -15.63
N ARG A 71 9.24 -11.07 -16.81
CA ARG A 71 10.18 -10.23 -17.56
C ARG A 71 10.21 -8.83 -16.94
N VAL A 72 11.39 -8.37 -16.57
CA VAL A 72 11.64 -7.01 -16.08
C VAL A 72 12.45 -6.27 -17.15
N GLU A 73 12.06 -5.03 -17.45
CA GLU A 73 12.72 -4.19 -18.44
C GLU A 73 12.86 -2.77 -17.89
N ALA A 74 14.04 -2.16 -17.99
CA ALA A 74 14.23 -0.76 -17.66
C ALA A 74 13.87 0.14 -18.85
N HIS A 75 12.99 1.12 -18.62
CA HIS A 75 12.69 2.17 -19.59
C HIS A 75 13.31 3.49 -19.14
N THR A 76 14.01 4.19 -20.03
CA THR A 76 14.76 5.40 -19.67
C THR A 76 14.38 6.65 -20.45
N GLU A 77 13.41 6.54 -21.36
CA GLU A 77 12.87 7.65 -22.13
C GLU A 77 11.68 8.29 -21.40
N PRO A 78 11.29 9.52 -21.78
CA PRO A 78 10.11 10.16 -21.22
C PRO A 78 8.83 9.34 -21.45
N LEU A 79 7.98 9.30 -20.43
CA LEU A 79 6.68 8.63 -20.52
C LEU A 79 5.79 9.35 -21.56
N ASN A 80 5.20 8.57 -22.46
CA ASN A 80 4.22 9.06 -23.44
C ASN A 80 3.01 8.11 -23.51
N GLU A 81 1.94 8.56 -24.15
CA GLU A 81 0.67 7.82 -24.22
C GLU A 81 0.85 6.47 -24.94
N GLU A 82 1.65 6.40 -26.01
CA GLU A 82 1.91 5.19 -26.78
C GLU A 82 2.64 4.11 -25.95
N PHE A 83 3.55 4.52 -25.08
CA PHE A 83 4.24 3.63 -24.16
C PHE A 83 3.29 3.11 -23.07
N LEU A 84 2.55 4.01 -22.43
CA LEU A 84 1.65 3.66 -21.33
C LEU A 84 0.53 2.71 -21.75
N LYS A 85 0.02 2.84 -22.99
CA LYS A 85 -0.98 1.93 -23.60
C LYS A 85 -0.59 0.46 -23.62
N GLN A 86 0.69 0.16 -23.47
CA GLN A 86 1.18 -1.22 -23.47
C GLN A 86 0.96 -1.93 -22.12
N PHE A 87 0.49 -1.23 -21.09
CA PHE A 87 0.36 -1.74 -19.73
C PHE A 87 -1.10 -1.80 -19.26
N ASN A 88 -1.38 -2.71 -18.35
CA ASN A 88 -2.68 -2.84 -17.69
C ASN A 88 -2.74 -2.02 -16.40
N VAL A 89 -1.61 -1.90 -15.72
CA VAL A 89 -1.47 -1.14 -14.48
C VAL A 89 -0.24 -0.24 -14.56
N VAL A 90 -0.40 1.02 -14.15
CA VAL A 90 0.69 1.99 -14.02
C VAL A 90 0.81 2.36 -12.55
N VAL A 91 2.03 2.33 -12.02
CA VAL A 91 2.36 2.75 -10.66
C VAL A 91 3.28 3.96 -10.72
N LEU A 92 2.84 5.08 -10.14
CA LEU A 92 3.64 6.27 -9.97
C LEU A 92 4.17 6.36 -8.55
N THR A 93 5.47 6.58 -8.43
CA THR A 93 6.12 6.89 -7.15
C THR A 93 6.97 8.14 -7.30
N GLU A 94 7.00 8.96 -6.25
CA GLU A 94 7.79 10.19 -6.15
C GLU A 94 7.61 11.12 -7.38
N ALA A 95 6.40 11.15 -7.95
CA ALA A 95 6.05 11.95 -9.12
C ALA A 95 5.60 13.36 -8.73
N SER A 96 5.90 14.37 -9.54
CA SER A 96 5.28 15.70 -9.34
C SER A 96 3.77 15.63 -9.57
N LEU A 97 3.01 16.54 -8.97
CA LEU A 97 1.55 16.59 -9.13
C LEU A 97 1.15 16.71 -10.61
N GLU A 98 1.84 17.56 -11.37
CA GLU A 98 1.63 17.74 -12.82
C GLU A 98 1.77 16.41 -13.58
N GLN A 99 2.81 15.62 -13.26
CA GLN A 99 3.01 14.31 -13.88
C GLN A 99 1.96 13.29 -13.44
N GLN A 100 1.47 13.37 -12.21
CA GLN A 100 0.38 12.53 -11.74
C GLN A 100 -0.91 12.85 -12.50
N GLU A 101 -1.24 14.12 -12.69
CA GLU A 101 -2.41 14.57 -13.45
C GLU A 101 -2.35 14.13 -14.92
N ASP A 102 -1.21 14.35 -15.59
CA ASP A 102 -1.01 13.97 -16.99
C ASP A 102 -1.17 12.46 -17.20
N VAL A 103 -0.48 11.66 -16.38
CA VAL A 103 -0.54 10.20 -16.49
C VAL A 103 -1.93 9.70 -16.10
N ALA A 104 -2.59 10.27 -15.09
CA ALA A 104 -3.94 9.89 -14.71
C ALA A 104 -4.96 10.13 -15.83
N ALA A 105 -4.85 11.27 -16.54
CA ALA A 105 -5.69 11.54 -17.70
C ALA A 105 -5.49 10.49 -18.80
N ILE A 106 -4.23 10.12 -19.07
CA ILE A 106 -3.89 9.08 -20.06
C ILE A 106 -4.42 7.70 -19.65
N THR A 107 -4.17 7.28 -18.40
CA THR A 107 -4.55 5.94 -17.93
C THR A 107 -6.06 5.77 -17.91
N ARG A 108 -6.79 6.77 -17.38
CA ARG A 108 -8.25 6.78 -17.33
C ARG A 108 -8.87 6.69 -18.73
N LYS A 109 -8.40 7.52 -19.67
CA LYS A 109 -8.85 7.53 -21.07
C LYS A 109 -8.67 6.17 -21.76
N ASN A 110 -7.64 5.42 -21.39
CA ASN A 110 -7.29 4.14 -22.01
C ASN A 110 -7.68 2.91 -21.19
N ASN A 111 -8.49 3.07 -20.13
CA ASN A 111 -8.91 1.99 -19.22
C ASN A 111 -7.73 1.21 -18.62
N ILE A 112 -6.69 1.94 -18.22
CA ILE A 112 -5.50 1.44 -17.54
C ILE A 112 -5.65 1.78 -16.06
N SER A 113 -5.42 0.80 -15.19
CA SER A 113 -5.47 1.04 -13.74
C SER A 113 -4.27 1.87 -13.29
N LEU A 114 -4.50 2.85 -12.42
CA LEU A 114 -3.46 3.69 -11.85
C LEU A 114 -3.35 3.46 -10.35
N VAL A 115 -2.13 3.33 -9.87
CA VAL A 115 -1.77 3.44 -8.45
C VAL A 115 -0.73 4.55 -8.31
N VAL A 116 -0.94 5.48 -7.39
CA VAL A 116 0.07 6.46 -6.99
C VAL A 116 0.45 6.15 -5.55
N ALA A 117 1.75 6.08 -5.25
CA ALA A 117 2.23 5.80 -3.91
C ALA A 117 3.44 6.68 -3.58
N ASP A 118 3.33 7.49 -2.54
CA ASP A 118 4.40 8.39 -2.11
C ASP A 118 4.68 8.24 -0.61
N THR A 119 5.95 8.39 -0.24
CA THR A 119 6.40 8.48 1.16
C THR A 119 7.16 9.78 1.36
N ARG A 120 6.95 10.43 2.51
CA ARG A 120 7.54 11.71 2.92
C ARG A 120 7.92 11.58 4.40
N GLY A 121 9.13 11.13 4.68
CA GLY A 121 9.57 10.79 6.04
C GLY A 121 8.62 9.80 6.69
N LEU A 122 7.93 10.24 7.75
CA LEU A 122 7.00 9.43 8.56
C LEU A 122 5.54 9.48 8.06
N ALA A 123 5.27 10.06 6.90
CA ALA A 123 3.95 10.04 6.27
C ALA A 123 3.98 9.34 4.91
N GLY A 124 2.86 8.74 4.51
CA GLY A 124 2.69 8.13 3.21
C GLY A 124 1.27 8.25 2.70
N GLN A 125 1.14 8.24 1.37
CA GLN A 125 -0.15 8.24 0.68
C GLN A 125 -0.19 7.17 -0.40
N ILE A 126 -1.38 6.62 -0.62
CA ILE A 126 -1.71 5.76 -1.75
C ILE A 126 -3.00 6.28 -2.38
N PHE A 127 -3.02 6.39 -3.70
CA PHE A 127 -4.20 6.66 -4.49
C PHE A 127 -4.41 5.53 -5.50
N CYS A 128 -5.67 5.11 -5.70
CA CYS A 128 -6.05 4.11 -6.68
C CYS A 128 -7.18 4.62 -7.57
N ASP A 129 -7.01 4.44 -8.88
CA ASP A 129 -8.05 4.66 -9.89
C ASP A 129 -8.05 3.48 -10.88
N PHE A 130 -9.03 2.59 -10.74
CA PHE A 130 -9.21 1.43 -11.62
C PHE A 130 -10.33 1.62 -12.66
N GLY A 131 -10.72 2.87 -12.92
CA GLY A 131 -11.74 3.22 -13.90
C GLY A 131 -13.16 3.26 -13.32
N GLU A 132 -14.15 3.46 -14.21
CA GLU A 132 -15.55 3.62 -13.81
C GLU A 132 -16.29 2.31 -13.56
N ASN A 133 -15.77 1.21 -14.13
CA ASN A 133 -16.44 -0.09 -14.17
C ASN A 133 -15.46 -1.19 -13.75
N PHE A 134 -14.96 -1.12 -12.52
CA PHE A 134 -14.04 -2.12 -11.99
C PHE A 134 -14.79 -3.27 -11.31
N ARG A 135 -14.70 -4.47 -11.87
CA ARG A 135 -15.43 -5.65 -11.36
C ARG A 135 -14.62 -6.42 -10.32
N VAL A 136 -15.12 -6.43 -9.08
CA VAL A 136 -14.60 -7.25 -7.99
C VAL A 136 -15.34 -8.58 -7.95
N VAL A 137 -14.63 -9.68 -8.14
CA VAL A 137 -15.20 -11.04 -8.15
C VAL A 137 -15.24 -11.67 -6.77
N ASP A 138 -14.35 -11.24 -5.88
CA ASP A 138 -14.27 -11.72 -4.50
C ASP A 138 -13.82 -10.56 -3.60
N PRO A 139 -14.70 -9.96 -2.79
CA PRO A 139 -14.38 -8.78 -2.01
C PRO A 139 -13.53 -9.03 -0.75
N ASN A 140 -13.55 -10.23 -0.19
CA ASN A 140 -12.97 -10.52 1.14
C ASN A 140 -11.90 -11.61 1.15
N GLY A 141 -11.84 -12.46 0.11
CA GLY A 141 -10.89 -13.57 0.03
C GLY A 141 -11.17 -14.77 0.92
N GLU A 142 -12.23 -14.75 1.73
CA GLU A 142 -12.62 -15.84 2.63
C GLU A 142 -13.24 -17.01 1.85
N GLU A 143 -13.08 -18.25 2.29
CA GLU A 143 -13.75 -19.36 1.61
C GLU A 143 -15.28 -19.27 1.76
N PRO A 144 -16.07 -19.55 0.71
CA PRO A 144 -17.52 -19.51 0.81
C PRO A 144 -18.05 -20.44 1.89
N LEU A 145 -18.88 -19.90 2.80
CA LEU A 145 -19.46 -20.66 3.89
C LEU A 145 -20.44 -21.72 3.38
N SER A 146 -20.47 -22.87 4.06
CA SER A 146 -21.38 -23.98 3.72
C SER A 146 -22.00 -24.56 4.99
N VAL A 147 -23.32 -24.82 4.96
CA VAL A 147 -24.08 -25.28 6.12
C VAL A 147 -25.14 -26.32 5.73
N LEU A 148 -25.32 -27.31 6.59
CA LEU A 148 -26.36 -28.34 6.43
C LEU A 148 -27.74 -27.81 6.82
N ILE A 149 -28.73 -28.14 6.01
CA ILE A 149 -30.12 -27.70 6.18
C ILE A 149 -30.89 -28.74 6.98
N THR A 150 -31.73 -28.26 7.90
CA THR A 150 -32.65 -29.08 8.70
C THR A 150 -34.07 -29.03 8.14
N SER A 151 -34.52 -27.86 7.68
CA SER A 151 -35.85 -27.70 7.08
C SER A 151 -35.92 -26.44 6.22
N ILE A 152 -36.82 -26.45 5.23
CA ILE A 152 -37.20 -25.26 4.45
C ILE A 152 -38.73 -25.15 4.46
N THR A 153 -39.27 -24.01 4.86
CA THR A 153 -40.73 -23.77 4.81
C THR A 153 -41.19 -23.48 3.39
N ASN A 154 -42.40 -23.89 3.04
CA ASN A 154 -43.06 -23.56 1.78
C ASN A 154 -44.01 -22.35 2.00
N ASP A 155 -43.46 -21.15 1.92
CA ASP A 155 -44.17 -19.89 2.19
C ASP A 155 -43.61 -18.75 1.30
N ARG A 156 -44.29 -17.59 1.30
CA ARG A 156 -43.86 -16.38 0.59
C ARG A 156 -42.52 -15.84 1.09
N ASP A 157 -42.24 -16.05 2.36
CA ASP A 157 -40.94 -15.78 2.97
C ASP A 157 -40.36 -17.12 3.46
N GLY A 158 -39.96 -17.99 2.51
CA GLY A 158 -39.38 -19.29 2.80
C GLY A 158 -38.22 -19.17 3.79
N VAL A 159 -38.32 -19.89 4.90
CA VAL A 159 -37.35 -19.90 6.00
C VAL A 159 -36.56 -21.20 5.97
N VAL A 160 -35.25 -21.06 5.94
CA VAL A 160 -34.29 -22.15 6.02
C VAL A 160 -33.79 -22.24 7.45
N ALA A 161 -33.95 -23.42 8.06
CA ALA A 161 -33.34 -23.74 9.35
C ALA A 161 -32.08 -24.58 9.13
N CYS A 162 -31.00 -24.24 9.84
CA CYS A 162 -29.69 -24.84 9.72
C CYS A 162 -29.35 -25.73 10.91
N LEU A 163 -28.59 -26.80 10.67
CA LEU A 163 -28.14 -27.72 11.72
C LEU A 163 -27.17 -27.04 12.70
N THR A 164 -26.32 -26.15 12.19
CA THR A 164 -25.32 -25.39 12.96
C THR A 164 -25.49 -23.90 12.70
N ARG A 165 -24.65 -23.05 13.29
CA ARG A 165 -24.65 -21.62 12.98
C ARG A 165 -24.18 -21.43 11.54
N HIS A 166 -24.96 -20.70 10.74
CA HIS A 166 -24.67 -20.55 9.31
C HIS A 166 -23.57 -19.53 9.01
N GLY A 167 -23.41 -18.50 9.84
CA GLY A 167 -22.38 -17.46 9.64
C GLY A 167 -22.63 -16.49 8.48
N PHE A 168 -23.67 -16.69 7.67
CA PHE A 168 -24.10 -15.73 6.64
C PHE A 168 -24.52 -14.37 7.22
N GLU A 169 -24.38 -13.32 6.40
CA GLU A 169 -24.80 -11.95 6.68
C GLU A 169 -25.98 -11.52 5.79
N ASP A 170 -26.68 -10.46 6.19
CA ASP A 170 -27.75 -9.89 5.37
C ASP A 170 -27.24 -9.42 4.01
N GLY A 171 -27.88 -9.90 2.95
CA GLY A 171 -27.51 -9.58 1.57
C GLY A 171 -26.46 -10.50 0.95
N ASP A 172 -26.02 -11.54 1.67
CA ASP A 172 -25.34 -12.69 1.06
C ASP A 172 -26.24 -13.40 0.06
N TYR A 173 -25.64 -14.23 -0.77
CA TYR A 173 -26.34 -15.11 -1.70
C TYR A 173 -25.94 -16.55 -1.46
N VAL A 174 -26.89 -17.48 -1.54
CA VAL A 174 -26.65 -18.90 -1.34
C VAL A 174 -27.24 -19.72 -2.48
N SER A 175 -26.55 -20.80 -2.85
CA SER A 175 -27.06 -21.86 -3.71
C SER A 175 -27.32 -23.13 -2.90
N PHE A 176 -28.31 -23.89 -3.31
CA PHE A 176 -28.72 -25.11 -2.64
C PHE A 176 -28.30 -26.35 -3.44
N SER A 177 -27.93 -27.42 -2.75
CA SER A 177 -27.68 -28.73 -3.35
C SER A 177 -28.18 -29.85 -2.45
N GLU A 178 -28.53 -30.99 -3.05
CA GLU A 178 -28.99 -32.19 -2.34
C GLU A 178 -30.27 -32.03 -1.51
N VAL A 179 -31.07 -30.98 -1.78
CA VAL A 179 -32.38 -30.80 -1.16
C VAL A 179 -33.38 -31.77 -1.78
N ARG A 180 -34.03 -32.60 -0.96
CA ARG A 180 -35.06 -33.55 -1.40
C ARG A 180 -36.46 -33.06 -1.04
N GLY A 181 -37.45 -33.38 -1.88
CA GLY A 181 -38.84 -32.93 -1.75
C GLY A 181 -39.10 -31.56 -2.36
N MET A 182 -38.19 -30.61 -2.10
CA MET A 182 -38.15 -29.29 -2.73
C MET A 182 -37.00 -29.26 -3.75
N SER A 183 -37.11 -30.02 -4.85
CA SER A 183 -35.97 -30.29 -5.75
C SER A 183 -35.65 -29.12 -6.68
N GLU A 184 -36.62 -28.23 -6.92
CA GLU A 184 -36.52 -27.05 -7.77
C GLU A 184 -35.41 -26.10 -7.28
N ILE A 185 -35.29 -25.97 -5.96
CA ILE A 185 -34.32 -25.08 -5.31
C ILE A 185 -32.87 -25.41 -5.65
N ASN A 186 -32.57 -26.68 -5.96
CA ASN A 186 -31.21 -27.12 -6.31
C ASN A 186 -30.73 -26.55 -7.66
N ASN A 187 -31.66 -26.11 -8.51
CA ASN A 187 -31.37 -25.56 -9.83
C ASN A 187 -31.66 -24.06 -9.91
N CYS A 188 -32.06 -23.43 -8.80
CA CYS A 188 -32.30 -22.00 -8.74
C CYS A 188 -30.98 -21.22 -8.82
N PRO A 189 -30.99 -20.00 -9.40
CA PRO A 189 -29.88 -19.09 -9.28
C PRO A 189 -29.65 -18.73 -7.79
N PRO A 190 -28.45 -18.24 -7.41
CA PRO A 190 -28.16 -17.87 -6.04
C PRO A 190 -29.25 -16.96 -5.45
N MET A 191 -29.77 -17.34 -4.29
CA MET A 191 -30.90 -16.69 -3.63
C MET A 191 -30.39 -15.77 -2.52
N LYS A 192 -30.98 -14.58 -2.39
CA LYS A 192 -30.55 -13.57 -1.43
C LYS A 192 -30.94 -13.97 -0.01
N VAL A 193 -29.99 -13.90 0.91
CA VAL A 193 -30.15 -14.20 2.33
C VAL A 193 -30.68 -12.97 3.07
N LYS A 194 -31.69 -13.21 3.91
CA LYS A 194 -32.12 -12.31 4.99
C LYS A 194 -32.03 -13.06 6.31
N VAL A 195 -31.09 -12.69 7.17
CA VAL A 195 -30.82 -13.36 8.44
C VAL A 195 -31.97 -13.10 9.42
N LEU A 196 -32.51 -14.18 10.01
CA LEU A 196 -33.57 -14.12 11.03
C LEU A 196 -33.04 -14.45 12.43
N GLY A 197 -31.93 -15.19 12.49
CA GLY A 197 -31.25 -15.57 13.73
C GLY A 197 -29.95 -16.29 13.42
N PRO A 198 -29.25 -16.84 14.42
CA PRO A 198 -27.97 -17.53 14.20
C PRO A 198 -28.09 -18.88 13.48
N HIS A 199 -29.30 -19.45 13.42
CA HIS A 199 -29.60 -20.77 12.85
C HIS A 199 -30.67 -20.72 11.75
N THR A 200 -31.18 -19.53 11.42
CA THR A 200 -32.31 -19.38 10.49
C THR A 200 -32.14 -18.15 9.62
N PHE A 201 -32.47 -18.30 8.34
CA PHE A 201 -32.50 -17.21 7.37
C PHE A 201 -33.62 -17.41 6.36
N SER A 202 -34.04 -16.34 5.70
CA SER A 202 -35.05 -16.37 4.64
C SER A 202 -34.41 -16.22 3.26
N ILE A 203 -35.06 -16.82 2.25
CA ILE A 203 -34.63 -16.82 0.84
C ILE A 203 -35.69 -16.27 -0.13
N GLY A 204 -36.82 -15.76 0.38
CA GLY A 204 -37.94 -15.26 -0.42
C GLY A 204 -38.98 -16.33 -0.77
N ASP A 205 -39.73 -16.13 -1.86
CA ASP A 205 -40.91 -16.93 -2.17
C ASP A 205 -40.57 -18.37 -2.59
N THR A 206 -41.12 -19.32 -1.84
CA THR A 206 -40.98 -20.77 -2.05
C THR A 206 -42.33 -21.45 -2.31
N THR A 207 -43.43 -20.70 -2.43
CA THR A 207 -44.79 -21.25 -2.60
C THR A 207 -44.99 -22.05 -3.87
N GLN A 208 -44.12 -21.85 -4.88
CA GLN A 208 -44.15 -22.59 -6.14
C GLN A 208 -43.33 -23.88 -6.11
N PHE A 209 -42.62 -24.17 -5.01
CA PHE A 209 -41.79 -25.35 -4.88
C PHE A 209 -42.54 -26.51 -4.23
N GLY A 210 -41.99 -27.72 -4.32
CA GLY A 210 -42.47 -28.87 -3.55
C GLY A 210 -42.27 -28.71 -2.03
N GLU A 211 -42.89 -29.59 -1.25
CA GLU A 211 -42.64 -29.67 0.19
C GLU A 211 -41.26 -30.26 0.49
N TYR A 212 -40.50 -29.59 1.36
CA TYR A 212 -39.22 -30.11 1.83
C TYR A 212 -39.39 -31.46 2.56
N THR A 213 -38.49 -32.40 2.30
CA THR A 213 -38.49 -33.70 3.01
C THR A 213 -37.24 -33.91 3.86
N GLN A 214 -36.04 -33.83 3.28
CA GLN A 214 -34.79 -34.09 3.99
C GLN A 214 -33.56 -33.64 3.19
N GLY A 215 -32.43 -33.56 3.89
CA GLY A 215 -31.12 -33.25 3.31
C GLY A 215 -30.99 -31.78 2.92
N GLY A 216 -29.95 -31.48 2.15
CA GLY A 216 -29.70 -30.14 1.66
C GLY A 216 -28.47 -29.49 2.28
N VAL A 217 -27.71 -28.84 1.42
CA VAL A 217 -26.58 -27.98 1.78
C VAL A 217 -26.83 -26.60 1.19
N ALA A 218 -26.71 -25.56 2.01
CA ALA A 218 -26.67 -24.18 1.55
C ALA A 218 -25.20 -23.73 1.49
N THR A 219 -24.75 -23.32 0.31
CA THR A 219 -23.38 -22.83 0.09
C THR A 219 -23.42 -21.39 -0.38
N GLN A 220 -22.66 -20.51 0.27
CA GLN A 220 -22.54 -19.11 -0.09
C GLN A 220 -21.97 -18.96 -1.50
N VAL A 221 -22.48 -17.99 -2.24
CA VAL A 221 -22.01 -17.63 -3.57
C VAL A 221 -21.65 -16.15 -3.57
N LYS A 222 -20.38 -15.85 -3.86
CA LYS A 222 -19.91 -14.47 -3.97
C LYS A 222 -20.37 -13.87 -5.29
N ILE A 223 -21.29 -12.92 -5.21
CA ILE A 223 -21.75 -12.18 -6.38
C ILE A 223 -20.75 -11.08 -6.71
N PRO A 224 -20.22 -11.02 -7.95
CA PRO A 224 -19.32 -9.95 -8.35
C PRO A 224 -19.99 -8.57 -8.23
N LYS A 225 -19.21 -7.57 -7.78
CA LYS A 225 -19.68 -6.20 -7.58
C LYS A 225 -18.86 -5.25 -8.44
N ASP A 226 -19.53 -4.30 -9.08
CA ASP A 226 -18.86 -3.24 -9.84
C ASP A 226 -18.60 -2.04 -8.93
N ILE A 227 -17.36 -1.56 -8.95
CA ILE A 227 -16.90 -0.39 -8.20
C ILE A 227 -16.55 0.71 -9.19
N LYS A 228 -17.07 1.91 -8.90
CA LYS A 228 -16.75 3.14 -9.63
C LYS A 228 -15.74 3.97 -8.85
N PHE A 229 -14.64 4.33 -9.51
CA PHE A 229 -13.64 5.30 -9.01
C PHE A 229 -13.90 6.69 -9.61
N LYS A 230 -13.60 7.75 -8.86
CA LYS A 230 -13.55 9.12 -9.44
C LYS A 230 -12.25 9.28 -10.23
N SER A 231 -12.20 10.24 -11.14
CA SER A 231 -10.93 10.63 -11.76
C SER A 231 -9.99 11.26 -10.74
N PHE A 232 -8.69 11.31 -11.05
CA PHE A 232 -7.68 11.91 -10.17
C PHE A 232 -8.05 13.35 -9.75
N GLN A 233 -8.42 14.20 -10.71
CA GLN A 233 -8.81 15.60 -10.45
C GLN A 233 -10.06 15.72 -9.57
N GLU A 234 -11.10 14.93 -9.86
CA GLU A 234 -12.31 14.90 -9.03
C GLU A 234 -11.99 14.42 -7.61
N SER A 235 -11.15 13.38 -7.48
CA SER A 235 -10.77 12.83 -6.18
C SER A 235 -9.87 13.74 -5.35
N LEU A 236 -9.09 14.64 -5.98
CA LEU A 236 -8.31 15.66 -5.30
C LEU A 236 -9.18 16.78 -4.73
N ALA A 237 -10.32 17.06 -5.37
CA ALA A 237 -11.28 18.06 -4.91
C ALA A 237 -12.27 17.47 -3.88
N GLU A 238 -12.71 16.23 -4.10
CA GLU A 238 -13.68 15.51 -3.28
C GLU A 238 -13.16 14.09 -2.93
N PRO A 239 -12.21 13.98 -1.99
CA PRO A 239 -11.56 12.72 -1.67
C PRO A 239 -12.47 11.75 -0.91
N ASP A 240 -12.38 10.47 -1.25
CA ASP A 240 -12.89 9.37 -0.43
C ASP A 240 -11.70 8.66 0.25
N PHE A 241 -11.71 8.64 1.58
CA PHE A 241 -10.62 8.09 2.39
C PHE A 241 -10.91 6.69 2.91
N VAL A 242 -9.90 5.83 2.85
CA VAL A 242 -9.82 4.62 3.65
C VAL A 242 -9.02 4.93 4.92
N THR A 243 -9.64 4.74 6.08
CA THR A 243 -9.01 5.04 7.37
C THR A 243 -7.95 3.99 7.70
N SER A 244 -6.71 4.43 7.92
CA SER A 244 -5.58 3.56 8.31
C SER A 244 -5.52 3.30 9.81
N ASN A 245 -5.94 4.29 10.62
CA ASN A 245 -5.94 4.21 12.07
C ASN A 245 -7.19 4.93 12.62
N PHE A 246 -8.08 4.18 13.28
CA PHE A 246 -9.32 4.71 13.84
C PHE A 246 -9.11 5.72 14.98
N ALA A 247 -7.94 5.73 15.63
CA ALA A 247 -7.57 6.76 16.60
C ALA A 247 -7.16 8.10 15.96
N LYS A 248 -7.04 8.15 14.62
CA LYS A 248 -6.57 9.28 13.81
C LYS A 248 -7.53 9.56 12.64
N ILE A 249 -8.84 9.40 12.84
CA ILE A 249 -9.85 9.41 11.77
C ILE A 249 -9.95 10.76 11.03
N ASP A 250 -9.54 11.84 11.66
CA ASP A 250 -9.49 13.21 11.14
C ASP A 250 -8.21 13.51 10.34
N ARG A 251 -7.10 12.82 10.62
CA ARG A 251 -5.79 13.08 9.98
C ARG A 251 -5.76 12.94 8.45
N PRO A 252 -6.47 12.00 7.79
CA PRO A 252 -6.45 11.89 6.33
C PRO A 252 -6.80 13.19 5.61
N LEU A 253 -7.74 13.98 6.15
CA LEU A 253 -8.13 15.28 5.58
C LEU A 253 -6.97 16.29 5.62
N HIS A 254 -6.28 16.38 6.76
CA HIS A 254 -5.14 17.28 6.95
C HIS A 254 -3.92 16.84 6.14
N LEU A 255 -3.63 15.53 6.09
CA LEU A 255 -2.55 14.99 5.28
C LEU A 255 -2.80 15.19 3.80
N HIS A 256 -4.04 15.03 3.33
CA HIS A 256 -4.40 15.31 1.93
C HIS A 256 -4.10 16.75 1.52
N LEU A 257 -4.43 17.73 2.36
CA LEU A 257 -4.04 19.12 2.17
C LEU A 257 -2.52 19.31 2.26
N GLY A 258 -1.88 18.67 3.23
CA GLY A 258 -0.43 18.75 3.47
C GLY A 258 0.39 18.26 2.27
N PHE A 259 0.05 17.11 1.68
CA PHE A 259 0.72 16.58 0.50
C PHE A 259 0.53 17.49 -0.72
N GLN A 260 -0.67 18.06 -0.92
CA GLN A 260 -0.88 19.05 -1.98
C GLN A 260 -0.07 20.33 -1.75
N ALA A 261 0.05 20.79 -0.51
CA ALA A 261 0.89 21.94 -0.16
C ALA A 261 2.39 21.65 -0.38
N LEU A 262 2.85 20.42 -0.10
CA LEU A 262 4.23 20.00 -0.41
C LEU A 262 4.50 19.99 -1.91
N HIS A 263 3.57 19.50 -2.73
CA HIS A 263 3.71 19.55 -4.19
C HIS A 263 3.79 21.00 -4.70
N GLU A 264 2.97 21.89 -4.16
CA GLU A 264 3.00 23.31 -4.53
C GLU A 264 4.30 23.98 -4.08
N PHE A 265 4.78 23.69 -2.87
CA PHE A 265 6.09 24.16 -2.40
C PHE A 265 7.21 23.69 -3.34
N GLN A 266 7.21 22.40 -3.69
CA GLN A 266 8.19 21.83 -4.60
C GLN A 266 8.13 22.45 -5.99
N ARG A 267 6.94 22.80 -6.48
CA ARG A 267 6.75 23.50 -7.76
C ARG A 267 7.35 24.91 -7.73
N LEU A 268 7.17 25.65 -6.63
CA LEU A 268 7.66 27.01 -6.48
C LEU A 268 9.18 27.07 -6.28
N HIS A 269 9.73 26.15 -5.48
CA HIS A 269 11.14 26.20 -5.05
C HIS A 269 12.04 25.18 -5.75
N SER A 270 11.48 24.26 -6.54
CA SER A 270 12.19 23.15 -7.20
C SER A 270 12.88 22.17 -6.23
N HIS A 271 12.56 22.23 -4.94
CA HIS A 271 13.03 21.31 -3.91
C HIS A 271 11.94 21.11 -2.83
N LEU A 272 12.05 20.04 -2.06
CA LEU A 272 11.20 19.85 -0.86
C LEU A 272 11.64 20.80 0.26
N PRO A 273 10.78 21.07 1.26
CA PRO A 273 11.17 21.80 2.46
C PRO A 273 12.46 21.26 3.09
N ARG A 274 13.33 22.15 3.55
CA ARG A 274 14.55 21.77 4.25
C ARG A 274 14.18 21.05 5.57
N PRO A 275 14.90 19.97 5.95
CA PRO A 275 14.62 19.25 7.19
C PRO A 275 14.61 20.17 8.40
N TRP A 276 13.53 20.09 9.20
CA TRP A 276 13.38 20.85 10.46
C TRP A 276 13.49 22.40 10.33
N ASN A 277 13.38 22.94 9.11
CA ASN A 277 13.46 24.38 8.89
C ASN A 277 12.10 25.06 9.14
N LYS A 278 12.09 26.07 10.03
CA LYS A 278 10.86 26.76 10.45
C LYS A 278 10.24 27.61 9.34
N GLU A 279 11.05 28.32 8.57
CA GLU A 279 10.57 29.21 7.51
C GLU A 279 9.86 28.42 6.41
N ASP A 280 10.47 27.32 5.96
CA ASP A 280 9.87 26.44 4.95
C ASP A 280 8.58 25.79 5.48
N ALA A 281 8.54 25.41 6.76
CA ALA A 281 7.34 24.84 7.39
C ALA A 281 6.19 25.85 7.49
N GLU A 282 6.47 27.09 7.88
CA GLU A 282 5.48 28.17 7.90
C GLU A 282 4.92 28.44 6.49
N GLU A 283 5.78 28.37 5.46
CA GLU A 283 5.34 28.50 4.08
C GLU A 283 4.43 27.34 3.64
N VAL A 284 4.77 26.09 3.97
CA VAL A 284 3.91 24.93 3.65
C VAL A 284 2.55 25.06 4.34
N VAL A 285 2.50 25.48 5.61
CA VAL A 285 1.23 25.76 6.31
C VAL A 285 0.44 26.86 5.60
N ARG A 286 1.10 27.93 5.16
CA ARG A 286 0.47 29.00 4.38
C ARG A 286 -0.13 28.48 3.06
N LEU A 287 0.61 27.65 2.33
CA LEU A 287 0.13 27.04 1.08
C LEU A 287 -1.07 26.12 1.33
N ALA A 288 -1.05 25.32 2.41
CA ALA A 288 -2.17 24.49 2.82
C ALA A 288 -3.42 25.32 3.15
N ARG A 289 -3.28 26.42 3.89
CA ARG A 289 -4.38 27.37 4.17
C ARG A 289 -4.96 27.96 2.88
N GLN A 290 -4.10 28.39 1.96
CA GLN A 290 -4.53 28.92 0.65
C GLN A 290 -5.29 27.88 -0.17
N LYS A 291 -4.85 26.62 -0.15
CA LYS A 291 -5.54 25.52 -0.83
C LYS A 291 -6.89 25.22 -0.19
N ASN A 292 -6.95 25.16 1.14
CA ASN A 292 -8.20 24.94 1.89
C ASN A 292 -9.26 26.00 1.58
N ALA A 293 -8.85 27.28 1.48
CA ALA A 293 -9.75 28.38 1.14
C ALA A 293 -10.35 28.31 -0.27
N ARG A 294 -9.78 27.48 -1.16
CA ARG A 294 -10.27 27.26 -2.53
C ARG A 294 -11.12 25.99 -2.66
N LEU A 295 -11.23 25.18 -1.61
CA LEU A 295 -12.08 23.99 -1.62
C LEU A 295 -13.56 24.40 -1.62
N ALA A 296 -14.40 23.58 -2.25
CA ALA A 296 -15.85 23.75 -2.20
C ALA A 296 -16.38 23.67 -0.76
N THR A 297 -15.77 22.81 0.06
CA THR A 297 -16.03 22.69 1.50
C THR A 297 -14.71 22.82 2.26
N PRO A 298 -14.31 24.05 2.65
CA PRO A 298 -13.11 24.27 3.45
C PRO A 298 -13.21 23.61 4.82
N LEU A 299 -12.09 23.09 5.33
CA LEU A 299 -11.98 22.67 6.72
C LEU A 299 -12.05 23.90 7.64
N GLU A 300 -12.89 23.83 8.68
CA GLU A 300 -12.99 24.89 9.69
C GLU A 300 -11.69 25.05 10.49
N ASN A 301 -11.10 23.92 10.89
CA ASN A 301 -9.87 23.88 11.67
C ASN A 301 -8.84 23.06 10.91
N ILE A 302 -7.70 23.67 10.57
CA ILE A 302 -6.57 22.96 10.00
C ILE A 302 -5.61 22.59 11.13
N ASP A 303 -5.21 21.32 11.23
CA ASP A 303 -4.13 20.92 12.13
C ASP A 303 -2.77 21.37 11.57
N GLU A 304 -2.38 22.59 11.94
CA GLU A 304 -1.12 23.19 11.50
C GLU A 304 0.09 22.49 12.11
N ARG A 305 -0.05 21.86 13.28
CA ARG A 305 1.06 21.12 13.91
C ARG A 305 1.37 19.88 13.09
N LEU A 306 0.33 19.18 12.62
CA LEU A 306 0.49 18.04 11.73
C LEU A 306 1.20 18.43 10.42
N ILE A 307 0.76 19.53 9.79
CA ILE A 307 1.34 20.00 8.53
C ILE A 307 2.78 20.51 8.73
N THR A 308 3.05 21.20 9.84
CA THR A 308 4.41 21.61 10.22
C THR A 308 5.32 20.40 10.38
N THR A 309 4.85 19.37 11.09
CA THR A 309 5.60 18.13 11.30
C THR A 309 5.84 17.40 9.97
N LEU A 310 4.84 17.33 9.11
CA LEU A 310 4.96 16.79 7.76
C LEU A 310 6.05 17.54 6.96
N SER A 311 6.08 18.88 7.03
CA SER A 311 7.11 19.68 6.38
C SER A 311 8.51 19.31 6.87
N TYR A 312 8.72 19.28 8.19
CA TYR A 312 10.01 18.97 8.80
C TYR A 312 10.60 17.64 8.36
N VAL A 313 9.75 16.62 8.17
CA VAL A 313 10.20 15.26 7.82
C VAL A 313 10.10 14.95 6.32
N SER A 314 9.56 15.86 5.50
CA SER A 314 9.17 15.57 4.12
C SER A 314 10.31 15.17 3.19
N ALA A 315 11.52 15.68 3.44
CA ALA A 315 12.74 15.32 2.72
C ALA A 315 13.30 13.95 3.14
N GLY A 316 12.73 13.34 4.18
CA GLY A 316 13.15 12.05 4.71
C GLY A 316 12.72 10.85 3.90
N SER A 317 13.51 9.79 4.03
CA SER A 317 13.32 8.50 3.37
C SER A 317 13.59 7.39 4.40
N LEU A 318 12.55 6.64 4.76
CA LEU A 318 12.59 5.62 5.81
C LEU A 318 12.16 4.26 5.25
N CYS A 319 13.03 3.25 5.36
CA CYS A 319 12.75 1.89 4.87
C CYS A 319 11.42 1.35 5.40
N PRO A 320 11.08 1.48 6.70
CA PRO A 320 9.82 0.95 7.23
C PRO A 320 8.59 1.62 6.61
N MET A 321 8.66 2.90 6.27
CA MET A 321 7.53 3.59 5.62
C MET A 321 7.35 3.12 4.19
N GLN A 322 8.45 2.94 3.46
CA GLN A 322 8.43 2.37 2.11
C GLN A 322 8.01 0.90 2.12
N ALA A 323 8.27 0.16 3.20
CA ALA A 323 7.78 -1.19 3.43
C ALA A 323 6.27 -1.24 3.41
N VAL A 324 5.66 -0.47 4.31
CA VAL A 324 4.23 -0.45 4.54
C VAL A 324 3.54 0.05 3.29
N ILE A 325 3.94 1.21 2.78
CA ILE A 325 3.30 1.82 1.60
C ILE A 325 3.55 0.99 0.34
N GLY A 326 4.78 0.52 0.12
CA GLY A 326 5.13 -0.29 -1.04
C GLY A 326 4.40 -1.64 -1.07
N SER A 327 4.23 -2.28 0.09
CA SER A 327 3.51 -3.55 0.22
C SER A 327 2.01 -3.39 -0.03
N ILE A 328 1.40 -2.33 0.54
CA ILE A 328 -0.01 -2.02 0.29
C ILE A 328 -0.21 -1.68 -1.20
N ALA A 329 0.63 -0.81 -1.78
CA ALA A 329 0.55 -0.44 -3.19
C ALA A 329 0.73 -1.65 -4.13
N ALA A 330 1.68 -2.55 -3.82
CA ALA A 330 1.85 -3.81 -4.56
C ALA A 330 0.61 -4.70 -4.47
N GLN A 331 -0.02 -4.79 -3.29
CA GLN A 331 -1.28 -5.51 -3.15
C GLN A 331 -2.39 -4.86 -3.98
N GLU A 332 -2.50 -3.53 -4.03
CA GLU A 332 -3.46 -2.84 -4.89
C GLU A 332 -3.24 -3.13 -6.38
N VAL A 333 -1.99 -3.26 -6.83
CA VAL A 333 -1.67 -3.73 -8.19
C VAL A 333 -2.22 -5.14 -8.44
N MET A 334 -2.05 -6.06 -7.47
CA MET A 334 -2.61 -7.42 -7.57
C MET A 334 -4.14 -7.40 -7.66
N LYS A 335 -4.80 -6.52 -6.90
CA LYS A 335 -6.27 -6.32 -6.97
C LYS A 335 -6.67 -5.82 -8.36
N ALA A 336 -6.01 -4.78 -8.86
CA ALA A 336 -6.25 -4.22 -10.20
C ALA A 336 -6.16 -5.26 -11.32
N CYS A 337 -5.21 -6.20 -11.21
CA CYS A 337 -5.00 -7.23 -12.22
C CYS A 337 -5.99 -8.40 -12.14
N SER A 338 -6.54 -8.68 -10.97
CA SER A 338 -7.29 -9.91 -10.70
C SER A 338 -8.78 -9.71 -10.42
N GLY A 339 -9.19 -8.52 -9.98
CA GLY A 339 -10.52 -8.28 -9.44
C GLY A 339 -10.77 -9.00 -8.10
N LYS A 340 -9.72 -9.54 -7.46
CA LYS A 340 -9.80 -10.15 -6.12
C LYS A 340 -9.48 -9.12 -5.05
N PHE A 341 -10.20 -9.19 -3.93
CA PHE A 341 -10.28 -8.27 -2.81
C PHE A 341 -10.87 -6.90 -3.14
N ASN A 342 -11.46 -6.27 -2.13
CA ASN A 342 -11.87 -4.86 -2.23
C ASN A 342 -10.62 -3.95 -2.36
N PRO A 343 -10.57 -3.10 -3.39
CA PRO A 343 -9.49 -2.13 -3.55
C PRO A 343 -9.65 -0.95 -2.59
N ILE A 344 -8.55 -0.24 -2.35
CA ILE A 344 -8.61 1.08 -1.72
C ILE A 344 -9.44 2.00 -2.62
N ARG A 345 -10.54 2.53 -2.10
CA ARG A 345 -11.41 3.49 -2.81
C ARG A 345 -11.45 4.80 -2.02
N GLN A 346 -10.56 5.75 -2.27
CA GLN A 346 -9.58 5.84 -3.38
C GLN A 346 -8.26 6.45 -2.91
N TRP A 347 -8.28 7.18 -1.79
CA TRP A 347 -7.11 7.67 -1.07
C TRP A 347 -6.90 6.91 0.25
N PHE A 348 -5.65 6.63 0.58
CA PHE A 348 -5.21 6.07 1.84
C PHE A 348 -4.02 6.87 2.35
N TYR A 349 -4.11 7.34 3.59
CA TYR A 349 -3.04 8.09 4.26
C TYR A 349 -2.60 7.34 5.51
N PHE A 350 -1.30 7.29 5.72
CA PHE A 350 -0.71 6.67 6.90
C PHE A 350 0.41 7.55 7.44
N ASP A 351 0.45 7.71 8.76
CA ASP A 351 1.51 8.43 9.46
C ASP A 351 1.97 7.67 10.72
N ALA A 352 3.27 7.78 10.99
CA ALA A 352 3.92 7.22 12.16
C ALA A 352 4.66 8.32 12.94
N PHE A 353 4.06 9.50 13.09
CA PHE A 353 4.69 10.64 13.78
C PHE A 353 4.99 10.35 15.27
N GLU A 354 4.39 9.32 15.85
CA GLU A 354 4.70 8.83 17.20
C GLU A 354 6.13 8.29 17.32
N CYS A 355 6.80 8.01 16.20
CA CYS A 355 8.21 7.61 16.17
C CYS A 355 9.19 8.78 16.33
N LEU A 356 8.71 10.03 16.31
CA LEU A 356 9.57 11.18 16.59
C LEU A 356 9.97 11.19 18.08
N PRO A 357 11.20 11.62 18.42
CA PRO A 357 11.64 11.71 19.80
C PRO A 357 10.73 12.67 20.60
N ARG A 358 10.20 12.20 21.74
CA ARG A 358 9.25 12.99 22.55
C ARG A 358 9.92 14.12 23.33
N ASP A 359 11.15 13.87 23.78
CA ASP A 359 11.88 14.76 24.71
C ASP A 359 13.07 15.48 24.07
N ALA A 360 13.39 15.17 22.81
CA ALA A 360 14.50 15.76 22.06
C ALA A 360 14.00 16.40 20.77
N VAL A 361 14.20 17.70 20.62
CA VAL A 361 13.95 18.39 19.35
C VAL A 361 15.11 18.12 18.42
N VAL A 362 14.83 17.47 17.29
CA VAL A 362 15.82 17.33 16.21
C VAL A 362 16.10 18.73 15.67
N SER A 363 17.34 19.19 15.82
CA SER A 363 17.76 20.49 15.28
C SER A 363 18.06 20.40 13.80
N GLU A 364 17.96 21.52 13.07
CA GLU A 364 18.35 21.60 11.66
C GLU A 364 19.82 21.17 11.46
N ALA A 365 20.71 21.50 12.42
CA ALA A 365 22.10 21.05 12.38
C ALA A 365 22.23 19.52 12.45
N SER A 366 21.51 18.88 13.38
CA SER A 366 21.50 17.41 13.52
C SER A 366 20.89 16.74 12.28
N ALA A 367 19.76 17.25 11.78
CA ALA A 367 19.10 16.70 10.60
C ALA A 367 19.99 16.73 9.33
N ASN A 368 20.93 17.68 9.24
CA ASN A 368 21.80 17.85 8.08
C ASN A 368 23.22 17.28 8.27
N ALA A 369 23.61 16.88 9.48
CA ALA A 369 24.98 16.46 9.79
C ALA A 369 25.43 15.20 9.03
N MET A 370 24.49 14.34 8.63
CA MET A 370 24.76 13.08 7.92
C MET A 370 24.39 13.10 6.42
N ASN A 371 24.18 14.28 5.82
CA ASN A 371 23.71 14.43 4.42
C ASN A 371 24.57 13.71 3.37
N ASN A 372 25.86 13.51 3.63
CA ASN A 372 26.80 12.84 2.75
C ASN A 372 27.01 11.35 3.09
N THR A 373 26.11 10.76 3.88
CA THR A 373 26.15 9.35 4.24
C THR A 373 24.93 8.61 3.68
N ARG A 374 25.00 7.29 3.67
CA ARG A 374 23.85 6.45 3.29
C ARG A 374 22.65 6.58 4.23
N TYR A 375 22.83 7.16 5.42
CA TYR A 375 21.78 7.35 6.43
C TYR A 375 21.09 8.71 6.32
N ALA A 376 21.48 9.56 5.36
CA ALA A 376 20.97 10.92 5.20
C ALA A 376 19.43 11.00 5.26
N GLY A 377 18.73 10.11 4.54
CA GLY A 377 17.27 10.09 4.51
C GLY A 377 16.60 9.72 5.84
N GLN A 378 17.30 8.99 6.72
CA GLN A 378 16.78 8.60 8.04
C GLN A 378 17.18 9.61 9.11
N ALA A 379 18.45 10.00 9.13
CA ALA A 379 18.99 10.97 10.07
C ALA A 379 18.34 12.36 9.93
N CYS A 380 17.91 12.76 8.73
CA CYS A 380 17.18 14.02 8.58
C CYS A 380 15.80 14.03 9.24
N VAL A 381 15.23 12.85 9.54
CA VAL A 381 13.96 12.71 10.25
C VAL A 381 14.18 12.54 11.75
N LEU A 382 15.08 11.63 12.14
CA LEU A 382 15.24 11.21 13.54
C LEU A 382 16.36 11.93 14.29
N GLY A 383 17.26 12.60 13.57
CA GLY A 383 18.50 13.18 14.10
C GLY A 383 19.67 12.20 14.09
N THR A 384 20.87 12.75 14.19
CA THR A 384 22.12 11.99 14.29
C THR A 384 22.21 11.15 15.53
N ASP A 385 21.75 11.66 16.66
CA ASP A 385 21.92 11.00 17.95
C ASP A 385 21.16 9.67 17.98
N VAL A 386 19.94 9.67 17.44
CA VAL A 386 19.14 8.45 17.25
C VAL A 386 19.80 7.52 16.23
N GLN A 387 20.36 8.06 15.15
CA GLN A 387 21.05 7.25 14.14
C GLN A 387 22.30 6.55 14.72
N ASP A 388 23.09 7.25 15.53
CA ASP A 388 24.26 6.70 16.21
C ASP A 388 23.86 5.66 17.25
N GLU A 389 22.80 5.94 18.02
CA GLU A 389 22.24 4.98 18.96
C GLU A 389 21.81 3.69 18.25
N LEU A 390 21.05 3.78 17.15
CA LEU A 390 20.64 2.63 16.34
C LEU A 390 21.85 1.82 15.87
N MET A 391 22.90 2.48 15.37
CA MET A 391 24.11 1.80 14.91
C MET A 391 24.84 1.06 16.03
N SER A 392 24.70 1.48 17.29
CA SER A 392 25.34 0.84 18.45
C SER A 392 24.54 -0.31 19.07
N GLN A 393 23.29 -0.51 18.66
CA GLN A 393 22.42 -1.51 19.31
C GLN A 393 22.86 -2.96 19.08
N ASN A 394 22.50 -3.83 20.02
CA ASN A 394 22.72 -5.26 19.95
C ASN A 394 21.39 -6.01 19.93
N TYR A 395 21.00 -6.56 18.77
CA TYR A 395 19.73 -7.26 18.60
C TYR A 395 19.93 -8.76 18.37
N PHE A 396 19.13 -9.56 19.08
CA PHE A 396 19.03 -11.00 18.88
C PHE A 396 17.72 -11.34 18.18
N VAL A 397 17.81 -11.98 17.02
CA VAL A 397 16.65 -12.19 16.16
C VAL A 397 16.38 -13.69 15.94
N VAL A 398 15.28 -14.19 16.49
CA VAL A 398 14.90 -15.61 16.48
C VAL A 398 14.09 -15.97 15.23
N GLY A 399 14.54 -16.97 14.45
CA GLY A 399 13.90 -17.45 13.21
C GLY A 399 14.53 -16.87 11.94
N SER A 400 14.24 -17.43 10.76
CA SER A 400 14.79 -16.97 9.46
C SER A 400 13.80 -17.14 8.30
N SER A 401 12.51 -17.13 8.60
CA SER A 401 11.40 -17.42 7.67
C SER A 401 10.56 -16.17 7.34
N LEU A 402 9.49 -16.32 6.56
CA LEU A 402 8.69 -15.23 5.97
C LEU A 402 8.22 -14.13 6.95
N HIS A 403 7.86 -14.46 8.20
CA HIS A 403 7.47 -13.43 9.19
C HIS A 403 8.60 -12.47 9.54
N LYS A 404 9.86 -12.89 9.34
CA LYS A 404 10.95 -11.95 9.37
C LYS A 404 10.71 -10.88 8.31
N LEU A 405 10.38 -11.15 7.03
CA LEU A 405 10.23 -10.11 5.96
C LEU A 405 9.42 -8.84 6.33
N ILE A 406 8.52 -8.88 7.32
CA ILE A 406 7.79 -7.68 7.81
C ILE A 406 8.55 -6.96 8.94
N GLY A 407 9.24 -7.68 9.83
CA GLY A 407 10.30 -7.15 10.71
C GLY A 407 11.68 -7.08 10.03
N VAL A 408 11.71 -7.28 8.71
CA VAL A 408 12.86 -7.44 7.79
C VAL A 408 12.52 -6.69 6.48
N GLN A 409 11.95 -5.50 6.63
CA GLN A 409 12.36 -4.38 5.77
C GLN A 409 13.56 -3.63 6.35
N SER A 410 13.81 -3.84 7.64
CA SER A 410 15.13 -4.13 8.21
C SER A 410 15.74 -5.37 7.49
N ASP A 411 16.80 -6.06 7.88
CA ASP A 411 17.18 -7.46 7.50
C ASP A 411 17.17 -8.03 6.06
N TRP A 412 17.31 -7.26 4.98
CA TRP A 412 17.82 -7.82 3.71
C TRP A 412 19.29 -8.29 3.85
N GLY A 413 19.50 -9.38 4.59
CA GLY A 413 20.80 -9.87 5.00
C GLY A 413 21.00 -11.38 4.87
N SER A 414 20.05 -12.13 4.31
CA SER A 414 20.18 -13.61 4.23
C SER A 414 20.16 -14.22 2.83
N VAL A 415 20.10 -13.41 1.75
CA VAL A 415 20.45 -13.88 0.39
C VAL A 415 21.62 -13.09 -0.20
N ASP A 416 22.02 -11.98 0.43
CA ASP A 416 23.37 -11.43 0.33
C ASP A 416 23.64 -10.66 1.62
N GLN A 417 24.84 -10.80 2.19
CA GLN A 417 25.18 -10.27 3.51
C GLN A 417 25.25 -8.73 3.54
N GLY A 418 24.18 -8.08 4.00
CA GLY A 418 24.37 -6.91 4.88
C GLY A 418 23.56 -5.66 4.58
N LEU A 419 22.29 -5.62 4.98
CA LEU A 419 21.55 -4.35 5.06
C LEU A 419 20.97 -4.01 6.45
N LEU A 420 20.65 -4.96 7.35
CA LEU A 420 20.38 -4.59 8.77
C LEU A 420 21.61 -4.50 9.64
N GLY A 421 22.56 -5.42 9.43
CA GLY A 421 23.91 -5.31 9.98
C GLY A 421 24.66 -4.08 9.45
N ARG A 422 24.00 -3.21 8.68
CA ARG A 422 24.48 -1.91 8.24
C ARG A 422 23.52 -0.74 8.56
N GLN A 423 22.58 -0.89 9.50
CA GLN A 423 21.74 0.21 10.04
C GLN A 423 21.59 0.11 11.56
N VAL A 424 21.40 -1.11 12.08
CA VAL A 424 21.29 -1.40 13.50
C VAL A 424 22.42 -2.37 13.87
N GLY A 425 23.22 -2.01 14.87
CA GLY A 425 24.42 -2.80 15.21
C GLY A 425 25.53 -2.73 14.15
N ALA A 426 25.62 -1.60 13.43
CA ALA A 426 26.58 -1.35 12.35
C ALA A 426 27.88 -0.66 12.81
N ALA A 427 27.91 -0.14 14.05
CA ALA A 427 29.12 0.38 14.68
C ALA A 427 30.03 -0.78 15.13
N GLU A 428 31.31 -0.51 15.40
CA GLU A 428 32.27 -1.53 15.85
C GLU A 428 31.78 -2.32 17.08
N GLU A 429 30.99 -1.68 17.95
CA GLU A 429 30.43 -2.29 19.18
C GLU A 429 29.04 -2.91 19.00
N GLY A 430 28.38 -2.66 17.87
CA GLY A 430 27.06 -3.14 17.54
C GLY A 430 27.07 -4.54 16.95
N ARG A 431 26.04 -5.36 17.23
CA ARG A 431 25.94 -6.74 16.73
C ARG A 431 24.51 -7.14 16.42
N LEU A 432 24.34 -7.82 15.29
CA LEU A 432 23.13 -8.55 14.94
C LEU A 432 23.42 -10.05 15.01
N SER A 433 22.71 -10.77 15.86
CA SER A 433 22.86 -12.23 16.00
C SER A 433 21.57 -12.94 15.58
N ALA A 434 21.67 -13.95 14.73
CA ALA A 434 20.55 -14.76 14.28
C ALA A 434 20.82 -16.26 14.49
N LEU A 435 19.84 -16.99 15.01
CA LEU A 435 19.87 -18.46 15.01
C LEU A 435 19.14 -18.98 13.76
N PRO A 436 19.77 -19.85 12.95
CA PRO A 436 19.05 -20.65 11.96
C PRO A 436 18.05 -21.54 12.70
N GLY A 437 16.81 -21.59 12.21
CA GLY A 437 15.74 -22.34 12.86
C GLY A 437 16.10 -23.80 13.12
N GLY A 438 16.16 -24.16 14.39
CA GLY A 438 16.13 -25.51 14.94
C GLY A 438 15.83 -25.37 16.43
N ILE A 439 14.60 -25.70 16.83
CA ILE A 439 14.18 -25.68 18.24
C ILE A 439 15.10 -26.66 19.00
N ARG A 440 16.02 -26.15 19.81
CA ARG A 440 16.64 -26.93 20.89
C ARG A 440 15.89 -26.62 22.17
N PHE A 441 15.10 -27.60 22.62
CA PHE A 441 14.64 -27.64 24.01
C PHE A 441 15.86 -27.59 24.92
N TRP A 442 15.97 -26.55 25.75
CA TRP A 442 16.80 -26.62 26.93
C TRP A 442 16.01 -27.38 28.00
N GLY A 443 16.12 -28.71 27.95
CA GLY A 443 15.73 -29.60 29.03
C GLY A 443 16.99 -30.24 29.60
N GLU A 444 17.29 -29.92 30.87
CA GLU A 444 17.98 -30.70 31.92
C GLU A 444 19.26 -31.48 31.58
N ALA A 445 20.25 -31.69 32.44
CA ALA A 445 20.64 -31.26 33.78
C ALA A 445 22.03 -31.90 34.01
N ARG A 446 22.86 -31.27 34.85
CA ARG A 446 24.01 -31.83 35.60
C ARG A 446 25.05 -32.71 34.88
N GLY A 447 26.29 -32.23 34.96
CA GLY A 447 27.54 -33.00 34.94
C GLY A 447 28.63 -32.12 35.52
#